data_AF-A0A9D1YC23-F1
#
_entry.id   AF-A0A9D1YC23-F1
#
_cell.length_a   1.000
_cell.length_b   1.000
_cell.length_c   1.000
_cell.angle_alpha   90.00
_cell.angle_beta   90.00
_cell.angle_gamma   90.00
#
_symmetry.space_group_name_H-M   'P 1'
#
loop_
_entity.id
_entity.type
_entity.pdbx_description
1 polymer ?
#
loop_
_entity_poly.entity_id
_entity_poly.type
_entity_poly.pdbx_seq_one_letter_code
_entity_poly.pdbx_strand_id
1 'polypeptide(L)'
;MTFQEYFSQIKARFIGADASAMADPTRIQINLTGEAAGTFYVEAKGGKLSIEPYEYHDRDVEITISSENFQKLLDGKLDPVAAFTFGKLKAQGDLGRALELKKLLKG
;
A
#
# COMPACT_ATOMS: atom_id res chain seq x y z
N MET A 1 10.85 -11.96 -9.94
CA MET A 1 10.56 -12.20 -8.51
C MET A 1 9.08 -12.53 -8.36
N THR A 2 8.75 -13.54 -7.58
CA THR A 2 7.37 -13.95 -7.30
C THR A 2 6.66 -12.94 -6.38
N PHE A 3 5.32 -12.98 -6.36
CA PHE A 3 4.54 -12.20 -5.40
C PHE A 3 4.94 -12.51 -3.95
N GLN A 4 5.17 -13.78 -3.61
CA GLN A 4 5.50 -14.18 -2.24
C GLN A 4 6.84 -13.62 -1.76
N GLU A 5 7.87 -13.64 -2.62
CA GLU A 5 9.16 -13.02 -2.34
C GLU A 5 9.03 -11.50 -2.18
N TYR A 6 8.25 -10.86 -3.07
CA TYR A 6 8.04 -9.42 -3.03
C TYR A 6 7.28 -8.97 -1.78
N PHE A 7 6.19 -9.68 -1.48
CA PHE A 7 5.38 -9.46 -0.28
C PHE A 7 6.22 -9.63 1.00
N SER A 8 7.10 -10.63 1.05
CA SER A 8 8.00 -10.83 2.19
C SER A 8 8.93 -9.63 2.41
N GLN A 9 9.44 -9.01 1.34
CA GLN A 9 10.24 -7.78 1.43
C GLN A 9 9.41 -6.59 1.92
N ILE A 10 8.19 -6.43 1.43
CA ILE A 10 7.26 -5.38 1.89
C ILE A 10 6.99 -5.55 3.39
N LYS A 11 6.63 -6.76 3.83
CA LYS A 11 6.35 -7.05 5.24
C LYS A 11 7.56 -6.79 6.13
N ALA A 12 8.75 -7.18 5.69
CA ALA A 12 10.00 -6.92 6.40
C ALA A 12 10.31 -5.41 6.51
N ARG A 13 10.01 -4.62 5.46
CA ARG A 13 10.26 -3.18 5.46
C ARG A 13 9.41 -2.43 6.49
N PHE A 14 8.17 -2.86 6.70
CA PHE A 14 7.22 -2.19 7.59
C PHE A 14 7.05 -2.91 8.93
N ILE A 15 7.92 -3.88 9.24
CA ILE A 15 7.85 -4.59 10.52
C ILE A 15 8.12 -3.61 11.66
N GLY A 16 7.18 -3.50 12.60
CA GLY A 16 7.29 -2.54 13.70
C GLY A 16 7.15 -1.07 13.30
N ALA A 17 6.66 -0.76 12.09
CA ALA A 17 6.37 0.61 11.69
C ALA A 17 5.31 1.24 12.62
N ASP A 18 5.57 2.48 13.04
CA ASP A 18 4.58 3.27 13.77
C ASP A 18 3.53 3.83 12.79
N ALA A 19 2.27 3.50 13.05
CA ALA A 19 1.14 3.99 12.27
C ALA A 19 0.32 5.04 13.05
N SER A 20 0.87 5.60 14.13
CA SER A 20 0.16 6.54 15.02
C SER A 20 -0.17 7.87 14.34
N ALA A 21 0.55 8.22 13.27
CA ALA A 21 0.27 9.40 12.43
C ALA A 21 -0.82 9.16 11.37
N MET A 22 -1.24 7.91 11.17
CA MET A 22 -2.30 7.55 10.25
C MET A 22 -3.67 7.66 10.94
N ALA A 23 -4.71 7.94 10.17
CA ALA A 23 -6.07 7.90 10.68
C ALA A 23 -6.47 6.48 11.11
N ASP A 24 -7.19 6.36 12.24
CA ASP A 24 -7.51 5.08 12.88
C ASP A 24 -9.01 4.71 12.75
N PRO A 25 -9.38 3.53 12.24
CA PRO A 25 -8.54 2.62 11.45
C PRO A 25 -8.35 3.16 10.03
N THR A 26 -7.30 2.73 9.33
CA THR A 26 -7.15 2.89 7.87
C THR A 26 -6.90 1.52 7.25
N ARG A 27 -7.66 1.18 6.21
CA ARG A 27 -7.70 -0.15 5.60
C ARG A 27 -7.52 -0.04 4.08
N ILE A 28 -6.37 -0.48 3.59
CA ILE A 28 -5.96 -0.33 2.20
C ILE A 28 -5.74 -1.71 1.59
N GLN A 29 -6.44 -2.02 0.51
CA GLN A 29 -6.09 -3.15 -0.34
C GLN A 29 -5.14 -2.68 -1.44
N ILE A 30 -4.07 -3.44 -1.69
CA ILE A 30 -3.11 -3.17 -2.78
C ILE A 30 -3.12 -4.35 -3.75
N ASN A 31 -3.57 -4.08 -4.97
CA ASN A 31 -3.58 -4.99 -6.10
C ASN A 31 -2.35 -4.70 -6.96
N LEU A 32 -1.35 -5.57 -6.88
CA LEU A 32 -0.15 -5.50 -7.71
C LEU A 32 -0.39 -6.15 -9.07
N THR A 33 0.08 -5.49 -10.13
CA THR A 33 0.12 -6.03 -11.48
C THR A 33 1.56 -6.25 -11.96
N GLY A 34 1.73 -6.95 -13.09
CA GLY A 34 3.03 -7.22 -13.69
C GLY A 34 3.69 -8.49 -13.14
N GLU A 35 5.01 -8.48 -12.99
CA GLU A 35 5.81 -9.68 -12.69
C GLU A 35 5.51 -10.28 -11.30
N ALA A 36 5.35 -9.42 -10.28
CA ALA A 36 4.97 -9.83 -8.93
C ALA A 36 3.47 -9.57 -8.66
N ALA A 37 2.61 -9.93 -9.62
CA ALA A 37 1.17 -9.73 -9.50
C ALA A 37 0.57 -10.53 -8.33
N GLY A 38 -0.32 -9.88 -7.59
CA GLY A 38 -0.99 -10.44 -6.42
C GLY A 38 -1.59 -9.35 -5.56
N THR A 39 -2.37 -9.75 -4.56
CA THR A 39 -3.11 -8.82 -3.71
C THR A 39 -2.68 -8.97 -2.26
N PHE A 40 -2.53 -7.85 -1.57
CA PHE A 40 -2.34 -7.83 -0.12
C PHE A 40 -3.09 -6.68 0.53
N TYR A 41 -3.23 -6.79 1.84
CA TYR A 41 -3.98 -5.88 2.67
C TYR A 41 -3.07 -5.19 3.69
N VAL A 42 -3.33 -3.92 3.93
CA VAL A 42 -2.64 -3.07 4.91
C VAL A 42 -3.69 -2.46 5.84
N GLU A 43 -3.56 -2.72 7.14
CA GLU A 43 -4.38 -2.09 8.19
C GLU A 43 -3.48 -1.29 9.13
N ALA A 44 -3.80 -0.02 9.30
CA ALA A 44 -3.33 0.79 10.41
C ALA A 44 -4.45 0.85 11.46
N LYS A 45 -4.20 0.30 12.65
CA LYS A 45 -5.17 0.32 13.75
C LYS A 45 -4.49 0.43 15.10
N GLY A 46 -4.95 1.36 15.94
CA GLY A 46 -4.38 1.59 17.28
C GLY A 46 -2.87 1.86 17.25
N GLY A 47 -2.40 2.63 16.26
CA GLY A 47 -0.99 2.97 16.06
C GLY A 47 -0.10 1.85 15.51
N LYS A 48 -0.67 0.67 15.23
CA LYS A 48 0.07 -0.48 14.69
C LYS A 48 -0.30 -0.74 13.24
N LEU A 49 0.68 -1.25 12.49
CA LEU A 49 0.49 -1.68 11.11
C LEU A 49 0.43 -3.21 11.02
N SER A 50 -0.57 -3.72 10.30
CA SER A 50 -0.72 -5.12 9.92
C SER A 50 -0.67 -5.23 8.40
N ILE A 51 0.15 -6.13 7.86
CA ILE A 51 0.29 -6.38 6.42
C ILE A 51 0.13 -7.87 6.14
N GLU A 52 -0.89 -8.24 5.39
CA GLU A 52 -1.27 -9.64 5.17
C GLU A 52 -1.57 -9.97 3.70
N PRO A 53 -1.16 -11.17 3.21
CA PRO A 53 -1.21 -11.53 1.79
C PRO A 53 -2.58 -12.12 1.37
N TYR A 54 -3.67 -11.46 1.76
CA TYR A 54 -5.03 -11.86 1.38
C TYR A 54 -5.91 -10.65 1.07
N GLU A 55 -7.00 -10.90 0.36
CA GLU A 55 -8.05 -9.91 0.11
C GLU A 55 -8.93 -9.75 1.34
N TYR A 56 -9.25 -8.51 1.67
CA TYR A 56 -10.21 -8.18 2.72
C TYR A 56 -11.31 -7.32 2.12
N HIS A 57 -12.57 -7.74 2.30
CA HIS A 57 -13.72 -7.07 1.69
C HIS A 57 -14.08 -5.75 2.42
N ASP A 58 -13.75 -5.63 3.70
CA ASP A 58 -13.99 -4.43 4.50
C ASP A 58 -12.76 -3.51 4.42
N ARG A 59 -12.60 -2.88 3.25
CA ARG A 59 -11.52 -1.94 2.91
C ARG A 59 -12.07 -0.54 2.71
N ASP A 60 -11.32 0.48 3.12
CA ASP A 60 -11.68 1.87 2.84
C ASP A 60 -11.36 2.24 1.39
N VAL A 61 -10.25 1.71 0.89
CA VAL A 61 -9.75 2.01 -0.46
C VAL A 61 -9.01 0.83 -1.07
N GLU A 62 -9.16 0.68 -2.37
CA GLU A 62 -8.42 -0.24 -3.21
C GLU A 62 -7.46 0.53 -4.09
N ILE A 63 -6.20 0.12 -4.09
CA ILE A 63 -5.14 0.69 -4.91
C ILE A 63 -4.67 -0.37 -5.91
N THR A 64 -4.71 -0.04 -7.20
CA THR A 64 -4.13 -0.88 -8.26
C THR A 64 -2.92 -0.20 -8.86
N ILE A 65 -1.78 -0.90 -8.90
CA ILE A 65 -0.49 -0.38 -9.36
C ILE A 65 0.41 -1.53 -9.83
N SER A 66 1.32 -1.28 -10.78
CA SER A 66 2.34 -2.29 -11.12
C SER A 66 3.35 -2.47 -10.00
N SER A 67 3.85 -3.69 -9.83
CA SER A 67 4.94 -4.01 -8.88
C SER A 67 6.15 -3.08 -9.07
N GLU A 68 6.52 -2.75 -10.31
CA GLU A 68 7.60 -1.78 -10.60
C GLU A 68 7.30 -0.36 -10.07
N ASN A 69 6.10 0.17 -10.33
CA ASN A 69 5.74 1.51 -9.86
C ASN A 69 5.56 1.53 -8.35
N PHE A 70 5.05 0.46 -7.75
CA PHE A 70 4.96 0.32 -6.31
C PHE A 70 6.35 0.33 -5.66
N GLN A 71 7.33 -0.37 -6.24
CA GLN A 71 8.71 -0.29 -5.77
C GLN A 71 9.25 1.15 -5.84
N LYS A 72 8.95 1.89 -6.90
CA LYS A 72 9.35 3.31 -7.00
C LYS A 72 8.68 4.17 -5.93
N LEU A 73 7.44 3.88 -5.53
CA LEU A 73 6.78 4.55 -4.39
C LEU A 73 7.52 4.26 -3.09
N LEU A 74 7.85 2.98 -2.83
CA LEU A 74 8.61 2.57 -1.64
C LEU A 74 10.00 3.23 -1.60
N ASP A 75 10.66 3.34 -2.75
CA ASP A 75 11.98 3.99 -2.85
C ASP A 75 11.92 5.53 -2.78
N GLY A 76 10.72 6.14 -2.73
CA GLY A 76 10.53 7.59 -2.81
C GLY A 76 10.86 8.20 -4.19
N LYS A 77 11.04 7.36 -5.21
CA LYS A 77 11.34 7.75 -6.61
C LYS A 77 10.08 8.08 -7.42
N LEU A 78 8.91 7.78 -6.88
CA LEU A 78 7.62 8.12 -7.45
C LEU A 78 6.75 8.71 -6.33
N ASP A 79 6.13 9.87 -6.58
CA ASP A 79 5.15 10.44 -5.66
C ASP A 79 3.77 9.79 -5.91
N PRO A 80 3.04 9.37 -4.86
CA PRO A 80 1.75 8.68 -5.02
C PRO A 80 0.66 9.56 -5.62
N VAL A 81 0.68 10.88 -5.39
CA VAL A 81 -0.28 11.81 -5.99
C VAL A 81 0.00 11.94 -7.49
N ALA A 82 1.27 12.14 -7.86
CA ALA A 82 1.67 12.15 -9.27
C ALA A 82 1.35 10.82 -9.97
N ALA A 83 1.59 9.68 -9.31
CA ALA A 83 1.26 8.36 -9.85
C ALA A 83 -0.23 8.23 -10.15
N PHE A 84 -1.10 8.71 -9.26
CA PHE A 84 -2.54 8.74 -9.47
C PHE A 84 -2.93 9.67 -10.62
N THR A 85 -2.47 10.92 -10.59
CA THR A 85 -2.79 11.94 -11.60
C THR A 85 -2.40 11.52 -13.02
N PHE A 86 -1.26 10.83 -13.18
CA PHE A 86 -0.80 10.34 -14.48
C PHE A 86 -1.24 8.90 -14.80
N GLY A 87 -2.15 8.31 -14.02
CA GLY A 87 -2.75 7.00 -14.29
C GLY A 87 -1.84 5.79 -14.06
N LYS A 88 -0.69 5.96 -13.39
CA LYS A 88 0.21 4.87 -12.98
C LYS A 88 -0.27 4.13 -11.73
N LEU A 89 -1.10 4.81 -10.93
CA LEU A 89 -1.81 4.28 -9.77
C LEU A 89 -3.30 4.54 -9.99
N LYS A 90 -4.14 3.56 -9.69
CA LYS A 90 -5.59 3.73 -9.59
C LYS A 90 -6.00 3.58 -8.13
N ALA A 91 -6.92 4.41 -7.68
CA ALA A 91 -7.51 4.33 -6.35
C ALA A 91 -9.04 4.33 -6.47
N GLN A 92 -9.71 3.43 -5.75
CA GLN A 92 -11.17 3.29 -5.74
C GLN A 92 -11.66 3.17 -4.30
N GLY A 93 -12.70 3.92 -3.93
CA GLY A 93 -13.18 4.03 -2.54
C GLY A 93 -12.87 5.40 -1.95
N ASP A 94 -12.47 5.45 -0.68
CA ASP A 94 -12.12 6.68 0.01
C ASP A 94 -10.72 7.17 -0.40
N LEU A 95 -10.68 8.20 -1.26
CA LEU A 95 -9.42 8.81 -1.71
C LEU A 95 -8.67 9.53 -0.58
N GLY A 96 -9.35 9.98 0.47
CA GLY A 96 -8.70 10.49 1.67
C GLY A 96 -7.88 9.40 2.37
N ARG A 97 -8.41 8.17 2.40
CA ARG A 97 -7.69 7.00 2.92
C ARG A 97 -6.54 6.56 2.03
N ALA A 98 -6.63 6.74 0.72
CA ALA A 98 -5.49 6.54 -0.18
C ALA A 98 -4.31 7.48 0.14
N LEU A 99 -4.58 8.72 0.60
CA LEU A 99 -3.52 9.67 0.95
C LEU A 99 -2.78 9.25 2.23
N GLU A 100 -3.39 8.47 3.11
CA GLU A 100 -2.73 7.94 4.31
C GLU A 100 -1.55 7.01 3.94
N LEU A 101 -1.60 6.36 2.77
CA LEU A 101 -0.45 5.60 2.24
C LEU A 101 0.81 6.47 2.15
N LYS A 102 0.67 7.75 1.79
CA LYS A 102 1.81 8.68 1.69
C LYS A 102 2.48 8.90 3.04
N LYS A 103 1.73 8.85 4.14
CA LYS A 103 2.29 8.99 5.50
C LYS A 103 3.11 7.76 5.85
N LEU A 104 2.62 6.57 5.51
CA LEU A 104 3.34 5.31 5.69
C LEU A 104 4.64 5.25 4.87
N LEU A 105 4.61 5.75 3.62
CA LEU A 105 5.77 5.74 2.72
C LEU A 105 6.86 6.76 3.08
N LYS A 106 6.55 7.78 3.90
CA LYS A 106 7.49 8.82 4.33
C LYS A 106 8.27 8.47 5.59
N GLY A 107 7.93 7.36 6.25
CA GLY A 107 8.60 6.84 7.44
C GLY A 107 9.86 6.04 7.12
#